data_AF-A0A8S3I8Y3-F1
#
_entry.id   AF-A0A8S3I8Y3-F1
#
_cell.length_a   1.000
_cell.length_b   1.000
_cell.length_c   1.000
_cell.angle_alpha   90.00
_cell.angle_beta   90.00
_cell.angle_gamma   90.00
#
_symmetry.space_group_name_H-M   'P 1'
#
loop_
_entity.id
_entity.type
_entity.pdbx_description
1 polymer ?
#
loop_
_entity_poly.entity_id
_entity_poly.type
_entity_poly.pdbx_seq_one_letter_code
_entity_poly.pdbx_strand_id
1 'polypeptide(L)' 'MLRNIYFLIIIACTCNNHSRQCRFNKELYLLSGRKSGGICIQCKHNTVGRYCSYCKETFYRDPNLPITHPEICK' A
#
# COMPACT_ATOMS: atom_id res chain seq x y z
N MET A 1 -7.49 26.20 21.37
CA MET A 1 -6.76 24.96 21.05
C MET A 1 -7.59 24.11 20.08
N LEU A 2 -7.50 24.39 18.78
CA LEU A 2 -8.27 23.73 17.74
C LEU A 2 -7.61 22.41 17.33
N ARG A 3 -7.93 21.32 18.05
CA ARG A 3 -7.37 19.99 17.74
C ARG A 3 -8.49 18.97 17.56
N ASN A 4 -9.43 19.22 16.64
CA ASN A 4 -10.44 18.20 16.29
C ASN A 4 -11.25 18.51 15.00
N ILE A 5 -10.60 18.93 13.91
CA ILE A 5 -11.27 19.06 12.59
C ILE A 5 -10.60 18.23 11.48
N TYR A 6 -9.32 17.82 11.64
CA TYR A 6 -8.57 17.09 10.59
C TYR A 6 -8.66 15.55 10.64
N PHE A 7 -9.45 14.95 11.55
CA PHE A 7 -9.41 13.50 11.80
C PHE A 7 -10.50 12.69 11.09
N LEU A 8 -11.40 13.32 10.33
CA LEU A 8 -12.53 12.64 9.65
C LEU A 8 -12.26 12.29 8.17
N ILE A 9 -11.09 12.61 7.61
CA ILE A 9 -10.74 12.18 6.26
C ILE A 9 -10.05 10.81 6.34
N ILE A 10 -10.83 9.74 6.24
CA ILE A 10 -10.31 8.39 6.05
C ILE A 10 -9.85 8.27 4.60
N ILE A 11 -8.54 8.42 4.38
CA ILE A 11 -7.94 8.22 3.05
C ILE A 11 -7.76 6.72 2.83
N ALA A 12 -8.29 6.20 1.72
CA ALA A 12 -8.10 4.82 1.33
C ALA A 12 -6.61 4.51 1.10
N CYS A 13 -6.18 3.33 1.55
CA CYS A 13 -4.81 2.87 1.30
C CYS A 13 -4.60 2.51 -0.17
N THR A 14 -3.45 2.88 -0.72
CA THR A 14 -3.05 2.46 -2.06
C THR A 14 -2.34 1.11 -1.99
N CYS A 15 -3.02 0.03 -2.39
CA CYS A 15 -2.44 -1.33 -2.39
C CYS A 15 -2.27 -1.91 -3.80
N ASN A 16 -2.21 -1.06 -4.84
CA ASN A 16 -2.13 -1.47 -6.24
C ASN A 16 -3.13 -2.58 -6.64
N ASN A 17 -4.34 -2.56 -6.08
CA ASN A 17 -5.35 -3.60 -6.29
C ASN A 17 -4.89 -5.03 -5.93
N HIS A 18 -3.97 -5.16 -4.97
CA HIS A 18 -3.41 -6.43 -4.53
C HIS A 18 -3.70 -6.74 -3.06
N SER A 19 -4.38 -5.85 -2.35
CA SER A 19 -4.94 -6.16 -1.05
C SER A 19 -6.30 -5.50 -0.88
N ARG A 20 -7.15 -6.14 -0.08
CA ARG A 20 -8.46 -5.61 0.36
C ARG A 20 -8.40 -5.01 1.77
N GLN A 21 -7.24 -5.08 2.43
CA GLN A 21 -7.08 -4.67 3.83
C GLN A 21 -5.79 -3.90 4.01
N CYS A 22 -5.84 -2.89 4.88
CA CYS A 22 -4.65 -2.18 5.33
C CYS A 22 -4.79 -1.78 6.79
N ARG A 23 -3.66 -1.50 7.43
CA ARG A 23 -3.60 -0.90 8.76
C ARG A 23 -2.89 0.44 8.71
N PHE A 24 -3.25 1.33 9.62
CA PHE A 24 -2.53 2.58 9.82
C PHE A 24 -1.32 2.36 10.72
N ASN A 25 -0.19 2.97 10.36
CA ASN A 25 1.01 3.09 11.18
C ASN A 25 1.35 4.57 11.39
N LYS A 26 1.32 5.01 12.65
CA LYS A 26 1.57 6.39 13.05
C LYS A 26 3.00 6.83 12.78
N GLU A 27 3.98 5.97 12.98
CA GLU A 27 5.39 6.27 12.75
C GLU A 27 5.65 6.57 11.27
N LEU A 28 5.15 5.71 10.38
CA LEU A 28 5.25 5.92 8.94
C LEU A 28 4.51 7.17 8.47
N TYR A 29 3.37 7.50 9.09
CA TYR A 29 2.68 8.75 8.83
C TYR A 29 3.55 9.97 9.15
N LEU A 30 4.21 9.98 10.31
CA LEU A 30 5.12 11.06 10.68
C LEU A 30 6.33 11.13 9.75
N LEU A 31 6.97 9.98 9.46
CA LEU A 31 8.12 9.90 8.55
C LEU A 31 7.78 10.33 7.12
N SER A 32 6.55 10.11 6.66
CA SER A 32 6.09 10.56 5.35
C SER A 32 5.81 12.07 5.26
N GLY A 33 6.09 12.84 6.32
CA GLY A 33 5.73 14.25 6.41
C GLY A 33 4.22 14.44 6.56
N ARG A 34 3.55 13.57 7.33
CA ARG A 34 2.10 13.58 7.55
C ARG A 34 1.26 13.36 6.27
N LYS A 35 1.79 12.62 5.29
CA LYS A 35 1.12 12.32 4.02
C LYS A 35 0.40 10.97 4.00
N SER A 36 1.07 9.89 4.44
CA SER A 36 0.51 8.54 4.41
C SER A 36 1.11 7.65 5.50
N GLY A 37 0.25 6.94 6.24
CA GLY A 37 0.62 5.93 7.23
C GLY A 37 0.13 4.51 6.89
N GLY A 38 -0.56 4.32 5.78
CA GLY A 38 -1.19 3.03 5.44
C GLY A 38 -0.16 1.96 5.08
N ILE A 39 -0.37 0.74 5.57
CA ILE A 39 0.39 -0.47 5.21
C ILE A 39 -0.62 -1.54 4.78
N CYS A 40 -0.48 -2.03 3.56
CA CYS A 40 -1.30 -3.12 3.04
C CYS A 40 -1.02 -4.43 3.79
N ILE A 41 -2.07 -5.22 4.01
CA ILE A 41 -1.99 -6.51 4.69
C ILE A 41 -2.27 -7.62 3.68
N GLN A 42 -1.52 -8.72 3.73
CA GLN A 42 -1.73 -9.89 2.87
C GLN A 42 -1.82 -9.52 1.37
N CYS A 43 -0.74 -8.94 0.83
CA CYS A 43 -0.63 -8.71 -0.61
C CYS A 43 -0.82 -10.04 -1.38
N LYS A 44 -1.71 -10.01 -2.36
CA LYS A 44 -2.03 -11.09 -3.31
C LYS A 44 -1.14 -10.99 -4.55
N HIS A 45 -1.35 -11.87 -5.53
CA HIS A 45 -0.72 -11.75 -6.85
C HIS A 45 0.82 -11.76 -6.81
N ASN A 46 1.38 -12.50 -5.85
CA ASN A 46 2.83 -12.58 -5.60
C ASN A 46 3.53 -11.24 -5.36
N THR A 47 2.78 -10.21 -4.97
CA THR A 47 3.32 -8.91 -4.61
C THR A 47 3.62 -8.78 -3.13
N VAL A 48 4.50 -7.85 -2.79
CA VAL A 48 4.97 -7.53 -1.43
C VAL A 48 5.29 -6.04 -1.28
N GLY A 49 5.60 -5.65 -0.05
CA GLY A 49 5.90 -4.28 0.33
C GLY A 49 4.67 -3.52 0.81
N ARG A 50 4.92 -2.30 1.30
CA ARG A 50 3.90 -1.47 1.97
C ARG A 50 2.66 -1.19 1.12
N TYR A 51 2.84 -1.11 -0.18
CA TYR A 51 1.80 -0.80 -1.16
C TYR A 51 1.57 -1.96 -2.14
N CYS A 52 2.14 -3.15 -1.87
CA CYS A 52 2.13 -4.28 -2.81
C CYS A 52 2.76 -3.92 -4.18
N SER A 53 3.91 -3.23 -4.19
CA SER A 53 4.51 -2.67 -5.41
C SER A 53 5.62 -3.53 -6.03
N TYR A 54 6.09 -4.55 -5.31
CA TYR A 54 7.24 -5.37 -5.70
C TYR A 54 6.84 -6.84 -5.73
N CYS A 55 7.56 -7.64 -6.50
CA CYS A 55 7.38 -9.08 -6.50
C CYS A 55 8.12 -9.73 -5.33
N LYS A 56 7.62 -10.87 -4.85
CA LYS A 56 8.34 -11.75 -3.92
C LYS A 56 9.66 -12.20 -4.54
N GLU A 57 10.62 -12.61 -3.71
CA GLU A 57 11.99 -12.97 -4.13
C GLU A 57 12.07 -14.04 -5.24
N THR A 58 11.08 -14.94 -5.32
CA THR A 58 11.04 -16.01 -6.34
C THR A 58 10.26 -15.63 -7.60
N PHE A 59 9.74 -14.40 -7.69
CA PHE A 59 8.92 -13.92 -8.80
C PHE A 59 9.55 -12.68 -9.46
N TYR A 60 9.40 -12.56 -10.77
CA TYR A 60 9.85 -11.43 -11.55
C TYR A 60 8.68 -10.56 -12.03
N ARG A 61 8.93 -9.26 -12.17
CA ARG A 61 7.93 -8.31 -12.68
C ARG A 61 7.84 -8.42 -14.20
N ASP A 62 6.64 -8.61 -14.73
CA ASP A 62 6.37 -8.51 -16.17
C ASP A 62 6.36 -7.02 -16.59
N PRO A 63 7.30 -6.57 -17.45
CA PRO A 63 7.39 -5.17 -17.84
C PRO A 63 6.22 -4.72 -18.74
N ASN A 64 5.48 -5.67 -19.33
CA ASN A 64 4.37 -5.37 -20.24
C ASN A 64 3.04 -5.16 -19.50
N LEU A 65 3.00 -5.42 -18.19
CA LEU A 65 1.79 -5.33 -17.38
C LEU A 65 1.84 -4.12 -16.43
N PRO A 66 0.71 -3.44 -16.18
CA PRO A 66 0.65 -2.41 -15.15
C PRO A 66 0.78 -3.06 -13.75
N ILE A 67 1.28 -2.30 -12.77
CA ILE A 67 1.44 -2.79 -11.38
C ILE A 67 0.14 -3.20 -10.70
N THR A 68 -1.01 -2.86 -11.28
CA THR A 68 -2.32 -3.25 -10.76
C THR A 68 -2.80 -4.60 -11.25
N HIS A 69 -2.08 -5.22 -12.20
CA HIS A 69 -2.50 -6.46 -12.86
C HIS A 69 -2.31 -7.70 -11.96
N PRO A 70 -3.27 -8.62 -11.87
CA PRO A 70 -3.16 -9.83 -11.05
C PRO A 70 -1.97 -10.76 -11.37
N GLU A 71 -1.51 -10.74 -12.62
CA GLU A 71 -0.38 -11.54 -13.10
C GLU A 71 0.91 -10.72 -13.29
N ILE A 72 1.05 -9.59 -12.57
CA ILE A 72 2.23 -8.73 -12.67
C ILE A 72 3.53 -9.44 -12.27
N CYS A 73 3.44 -10.43 -11.37
CA CYS A 73 4.58 -11.18 -10.84
C CYS A 73 4.48 -12.65 -11.26
N LYS A 74 5.46 -13.10 -12.06
CA LYS A 74 5.56 -14.45 -12.62
C LYS A 74 6.78 -15.20 -12.11
#